data_AF-A0A0S8DG55-F1
#
_entry.id   AF-A0A0S8DG55-F1
#
_cell.length_a   1.000
_cell.length_b   1.000
_cell.length_c   1.000
_cell.angle_alpha   90.00
_cell.angle_beta   90.00
_cell.angle_gamma   90.00
#
_symmetry.space_group_name_H-M   'P 1'
#
loop_
_entity.id
_entity.type
_entity.pdbx_description
1 polymer ?
#
loop_
_entity_poly.entity_id
_entity_poly.type
_entity_poly.pdbx_seq_one_letter_code
_entity_poly.pdbx_strand_id
1 'polypeptide(L)'
;MACRRAKQEAFTLLELLVAMTLMVVAASCLYSALYTGFKARRSALSAVEPTALAINAIELLKQDIYGVLPPTGVLAGAFLGIDSIGANGMDSDSLEFYTTHIYADENHPTGGLGKIELALEEDTDDDRENYRLVRRVTSNLLPPRTIEA
;
A
#
# COMPACT_ATOMS: atom_id res chain seq x y z
N MET A 1 -36.46 -67.61 -2.89
CA MET A 1 -36.06 -66.19 -2.97
C MET A 1 -36.15 -65.61 -1.56
N ALA A 2 -35.07 -65.67 -0.77
CA ALA A 2 -35.10 -65.31 0.64
C ALA A 2 -34.67 -63.85 0.81
N CYS A 3 -35.59 -63.01 1.26
CA CYS A 3 -35.33 -61.60 1.58
C CYS A 3 -34.54 -61.52 2.89
N ARG A 4 -33.26 -61.14 2.81
CA ARG A 4 -32.46 -60.81 4.01
C ARG A 4 -33.05 -59.56 4.65
N ARG A 5 -33.66 -59.73 5.82
CA ARG A 5 -34.07 -58.62 6.68
C ARG A 5 -32.81 -57.91 7.17
N ALA A 6 -32.55 -56.71 6.65
CA ALA A 6 -31.47 -55.87 7.16
C ALA A 6 -31.80 -55.54 8.62
N LYS A 7 -30.96 -56.00 9.56
CA LYS A 7 -31.03 -55.55 10.94
C LYS A 7 -30.70 -54.05 10.95
N GLN A 8 -31.70 -53.22 11.23
CA GLN A 8 -31.48 -51.83 11.57
C GLN A 8 -31.00 -51.80 13.02
N GLU A 9 -29.68 -51.76 13.21
CA GLU A 9 -29.08 -51.50 14.51
C GLU A 9 -29.16 -49.99 14.76
N ALA A 10 -29.93 -49.60 15.78
CA ALA A 10 -30.04 -48.21 16.21
C ALA A 10 -28.84 -47.88 17.11
N PHE A 11 -28.26 -46.69 16.92
CA PHE A 11 -27.17 -46.18 17.74
C PHE A 11 -27.62 -46.03 19.20
N THR A 12 -26.77 -46.45 20.13
CA THR A 12 -27.05 -46.27 21.56
C THR A 12 -26.84 -44.80 21.97
N LEU A 13 -27.53 -44.33 23.01
CA LEU A 13 -27.35 -42.97 23.53
C LEU A 13 -25.89 -42.67 23.92
N LEU A 14 -25.17 -43.69 24.40
CA LEU A 14 -23.75 -43.57 24.75
C LEU A 14 -22.89 -43.33 23.50
N GLU A 15 -23.18 -44.02 22.40
CA GLU A 15 -22.45 -43.86 21.14
C GLU A 15 -22.69 -42.48 20.51
N LEU A 16 -23.92 -41.96 20.57
CA LEU A 16 -24.23 -40.61 20.13
C LEU A 16 -23.48 -39.55 20.97
N LEU A 17 -23.41 -39.75 22.29
CA LEU A 17 -22.66 -38.86 23.18
C LEU A 17 -21.16 -38.88 22.85
N VAL A 18 -20.57 -40.06 22.62
CA VAL A 18 -19.16 -40.19 22.21
C VAL A 18 -18.92 -39.58 20.83
N ALA A 19 -19.84 -39.75 19.88
CA ALA A 19 -19.72 -39.15 18.56
C ALA A 19 -19.73 -37.61 18.63
N MET A 20 -20.59 -37.02 19.49
CA MET A 20 -20.65 -35.58 19.70
C MET A 20 -19.36 -35.04 20.34
N THR A 21 -18.80 -35.73 21.35
CA THR A 21 -17.55 -35.28 21.99
C THR A 21 -16.38 -35.36 21.00
N LEU A 22 -16.30 -36.41 20.18
CA LEU A 22 -15.29 -36.53 19.12
C LEU A 22 -15.43 -35.43 18.06
N MET A 23 -16.66 -35.07 17.68
CA MET A 23 -16.90 -33.96 16.74
C MET A 23 -16.40 -32.62 17.32
N VAL A 24 -16.66 -32.33 18.60
CA VAL A 24 -16.19 -31.11 19.26
C VAL A 24 -14.66 -31.06 19.28
N VAL A 25 -14.00 -32.19 19.61
CA VAL A 25 -12.54 -32.28 19.58
C VAL A 25 -12.02 -32.02 18.16
N ALA A 26 -12.58 -32.68 17.14
CA ALA A 26 -12.19 -32.47 15.75
C ALA A 26 -12.37 -31.01 15.30
N ALA A 27 -13.51 -30.40 15.63
CA ALA A 27 -13.79 -28.99 15.32
C ALA A 27 -12.80 -28.04 16.03
N SER A 28 -12.45 -28.33 17.29
CA SER A 28 -11.49 -27.52 18.05
C SER A 28 -10.06 -27.60 17.47
N CYS A 29 -9.64 -28.79 17.02
CA CYS A 29 -8.36 -28.97 16.35
C CYS A 29 -8.32 -28.22 15.02
N LEU A 30 -9.39 -28.31 14.22
CA LEU A 30 -9.50 -27.59 12.95
C LEU A 30 -9.49 -26.07 13.17
N TYR A 31 -10.26 -25.57 14.13
CA TYR A 31 -10.28 -24.15 14.48
C TYR A 31 -8.89 -23.66 14.88
N SER A 32 -8.19 -24.41 15.74
CA SER A 32 -6.86 -24.03 16.21
C SER A 32 -5.82 -24.02 15.09
N ALA A 33 -5.89 -25.00 14.18
CA ALA A 33 -5.02 -25.07 13.01
C ALA A 33 -5.26 -23.87 12.06
N LEU A 34 -6.52 -23.59 11.72
CA LEU A 34 -6.87 -22.45 10.85
C LEU A 34 -6.52 -21.11 11.50
N TYR A 35 -6.82 -20.95 12.79
CA TYR A 35 -6.48 -19.75 13.54
C TYR A 35 -4.97 -19.49 13.54
N THR A 36 -4.17 -20.53 13.81
CA THR A 36 -2.71 -20.43 13.78
C THR A 36 -2.20 -20.11 12.37
N GLY A 37 -2.75 -20.77 11.34
CA GLY A 37 -2.38 -20.51 9.95
C GLY A 37 -2.67 -19.06 9.52
N PHE A 38 -3.86 -18.54 9.83
CA PHE A 38 -4.21 -17.16 9.51
C PHE A 38 -3.40 -16.14 10.33
N LYS A 39 -3.13 -16.44 11.60
CA LYS A 39 -2.26 -15.60 12.45
C LYS A 39 -0.83 -15.55 11.90
N ALA A 40 -0.28 -16.69 11.51
CA ALA A 40 1.04 -16.78 10.90
C ALA A 40 1.10 -16.02 9.56
N ARG A 41 0.07 -16.16 8.71
CA ARG A 41 -0.03 -15.40 7.45
C ARG A 41 -0.06 -13.89 7.70
N ARG A 42 -0.87 -13.42 8.66
CA ARG A 42 -0.95 -11.99 8.99
C ARG A 42 0.39 -11.47 9.51
N SER A 43 1.06 -12.24 10.37
CA SER A 43 2.40 -11.90 10.89
C SER A 43 3.45 -11.84 9.79
N ALA A 44 3.39 -12.75 8.81
CA ALA A 44 4.31 -12.75 7.69
C ALA A 44 4.07 -11.54 6.77
N LEU A 45 2.80 -11.23 6.49
CA LEU A 45 2.45 -10.04 5.70
C LEU A 45 2.89 -8.75 6.39
N SER A 46 2.63 -8.58 7.68
CA SER A 46 3.05 -7.38 8.42
C SER A 46 4.57 -7.23 8.49
N ALA A 47 5.33 -8.33 8.43
CA ALA A 47 6.78 -8.28 8.41
C ALA A 47 7.36 -7.84 7.03
N VAL A 48 6.61 -8.07 5.95
CA VAL A 48 7.04 -7.78 4.57
C VAL A 48 6.46 -6.47 4.04
N GLU A 49 5.30 -6.05 4.53
CA GLU A 49 4.62 -4.83 4.11
C GLU A 49 5.49 -3.55 4.14
N PRO A 50 6.23 -3.23 5.22
CA PRO A 50 7.04 -2.00 5.24
C PRO A 50 8.19 -2.03 4.22
N THR A 51 8.80 -3.20 3.98
CA THR A 51 9.88 -3.31 2.99
C THR A 51 9.32 -3.22 1.56
N ALA A 52 8.16 -3.80 1.30
CA ALA A 52 7.47 -3.66 0.02
C ALA A 52 7.10 -2.19 -0.27
N LEU A 53 6.58 -1.47 0.72
CA LEU A 53 6.27 -0.04 0.59
C LEU A 53 7.52 0.80 0.31
N ALA A 54 8.62 0.54 1.03
CA ALA A 54 9.88 1.22 0.80
C ALA A 54 10.45 0.96 -0.61
N ILE A 55 10.40 -0.27 -1.10
CA ILE A 55 10.85 -0.62 -2.45
C ILE A 55 10.01 0.11 -3.51
N ASN A 56 8.68 0.15 -3.34
CA ASN A 56 7.79 0.86 -4.27
C ASN A 56 8.10 2.36 -4.31
N ALA A 57 8.32 2.98 -3.15
CA ALA A 57 8.70 4.38 -3.06
C ALA A 57 10.05 4.65 -3.75
N ILE A 58 11.05 3.80 -3.52
CA ILE A 58 12.38 3.92 -4.14
C ILE A 58 12.29 3.77 -5.66
N GLU A 59 11.51 2.82 -6.18
CA GLU A 59 11.37 2.64 -7.63
C GLU A 59 10.69 3.85 -8.28
N LEU A 60 9.71 4.45 -7.59
CA LEU A 60 9.05 5.67 -8.05
C LEU A 60 10.03 6.86 -8.09
N LEU A 61 10.81 7.06 -7.01
CA LEU A 61 11.87 8.06 -6.95
C LEU A 61 12.91 7.87 -8.05
N LYS A 62 13.35 6.63 -8.24
CA LYS A 62 14.31 6.26 -9.27
C LYS A 62 13.79 6.63 -10.66
N GLN A 63 12.54 6.31 -10.96
CA GLN A 63 11.95 6.66 -12.25
C GLN A 63 11.89 8.19 -12.46
N ASP A 64 11.52 8.94 -11.44
CA ASP A 64 11.46 10.40 -11.52
C ASP A 64 12.84 11.01 -11.78
N ILE A 65 13.86 10.53 -11.04
CA ILE A 65 15.24 10.99 -11.12
C ILE A 65 15.89 10.64 -12.46
N TYR A 66 15.61 9.45 -13.03
CA TYR A 66 16.15 9.08 -14.34
C TYR A 66 15.68 9.98 -15.48
N GLY A 67 14.49 10.58 -15.36
CA GLY A 67 13.94 11.50 -16.35
C GLY A 67 14.31 12.95 -16.13
N VAL A 68 15.14 13.25 -15.13
CA VAL A 68 15.54 14.63 -14.78
C VAL A 68 16.16 15.31 -15.99
N LEU A 69 15.64 16.49 -16.30
CA LEU A 69 16.17 17.33 -17.36
C LEU A 69 17.31 18.21 -16.83
N PRO A 70 18.31 18.53 -17.68
CA PRO A 70 19.32 19.50 -17.32
C PRO A 70 18.69 20.88 -17.10
N PRO A 71 19.20 21.69 -16.15
CA PRO A 71 18.64 23.01 -15.80
C PRO A 71 19.05 24.08 -16.81
N THR A 72 18.81 23.84 -18.09
CA THR A 72 19.24 24.68 -19.22
C THR A 72 18.10 25.12 -20.14
N GLY A 73 16.87 24.63 -19.89
CA GLY A 73 15.71 24.86 -20.74
C GLY A 73 14.79 26.00 -20.26
N VAL A 74 13.88 26.44 -21.13
CA VAL A 74 12.87 27.47 -20.78
C VAL A 74 11.79 26.92 -19.83
N LEU A 75 11.41 25.65 -20.01
CA LEU A 75 10.40 24.96 -19.21
C LEU A 75 10.99 24.02 -18.16
N ALA A 76 12.31 23.81 -18.17
CA ALA A 76 13.04 23.00 -17.21
C ALA A 76 13.88 23.94 -16.33
N GLY A 77 13.39 24.21 -15.13
CA GLY A 77 14.04 25.07 -14.15
C GLY A 77 15.22 24.38 -13.45
N ALA A 78 15.67 24.98 -12.35
CA ALA A 78 16.76 24.43 -11.55
C ALA A 78 16.37 23.11 -10.85
N PHE A 79 17.37 22.28 -10.56
CA PHE A 79 17.26 21.16 -9.64
C PHE A 79 17.63 21.67 -8.25
N LEU A 80 16.66 21.77 -7.34
CA LEU A 80 16.82 22.46 -6.06
C LEU A 80 16.49 21.52 -4.91
N GLY A 81 17.43 21.37 -3.96
CA GLY A 81 17.17 20.81 -2.64
C GLY A 81 17.10 21.93 -1.61
N ILE A 82 16.05 21.93 -0.80
CA ILE A 82 15.84 22.89 0.28
C ILE A 82 15.82 22.11 1.59
N ASP A 83 16.78 22.41 2.44
CA ASP A 83 16.81 22.00 3.85
C ASP A 83 15.85 22.91 4.63
N SER A 84 14.90 22.31 5.35
CA SER A 84 13.90 23.06 6.10
C SER A 84 13.54 22.35 7.40
N ILE A 85 13.07 23.12 8.37
CA ILE A 85 12.60 22.62 9.67
C ILE A 85 11.11 22.93 9.78
N GLY A 86 10.31 21.89 10.04
CA GLY A 86 8.87 21.95 10.24
C GLY A 86 8.46 22.63 11.55
N ALA A 87 7.16 22.89 11.70
CA ALA A 87 6.61 23.62 12.85
C ALA A 87 6.81 22.89 14.20
N ASN A 88 6.97 21.57 14.15
CA ASN A 88 7.29 20.69 15.27
C ASN A 88 8.79 20.66 15.62
N GLY A 89 9.64 21.41 14.89
CA GLY A 89 11.08 21.49 15.12
C GLY A 89 11.89 20.35 14.50
N MET A 90 11.29 19.56 13.61
CA MET A 90 11.92 18.43 12.94
C MET A 90 12.18 18.72 11.45
N ASP A 91 12.99 17.89 10.80
CA ASP A 91 13.37 18.07 9.40
C ASP A 91 12.16 17.98 8.45
N SER A 92 12.12 18.87 7.46
CA SER A 92 11.04 19.05 6.48
C SER A 92 11.63 19.34 5.10
N ASP A 93 12.64 18.56 4.72
CA ASP A 93 13.37 18.76 3.47
C ASP A 93 12.48 18.60 2.24
N SER A 94 12.84 19.33 1.19
CA SER A 94 12.17 19.22 -0.10
C SER A 94 13.16 19.21 -1.26
N LEU A 95 12.79 18.52 -2.33
CA LEU A 95 13.54 18.43 -3.57
C LEU A 95 12.63 18.72 -4.76
N GLU A 96 12.95 19.77 -5.51
CA GLU A 96 12.22 20.21 -6.69
C GLU A 96 13.06 20.01 -7.96
N PHE A 97 12.47 19.39 -8.97
CA PHE A 97 13.09 19.22 -10.29
C PHE A 97 12.05 19.01 -11.40
N TYR A 98 12.53 18.99 -12.64
CA TYR A 98 11.72 18.83 -13.85
C TYR A 98 12.07 17.51 -14.52
N THR A 99 11.05 16.73 -14.88
CA THR A 99 11.22 15.41 -15.50
C THR A 99 10.32 15.24 -16.72
N THR A 100 10.70 14.33 -17.61
CA THR A 100 9.86 13.88 -18.74
C THR A 100 9.03 12.64 -18.39
N HIS A 101 9.36 11.96 -17.29
CA HIS A 101 8.64 10.77 -16.83
C HIS A 101 7.40 11.17 -16.03
N ILE A 102 6.33 11.53 -16.73
CA ILE A 102 5.03 11.83 -16.13
C ILE A 102 4.01 10.89 -16.72
N TYR A 103 3.25 10.24 -15.84
CA TYR A 103 2.16 9.39 -16.26
C TYR A 103 0.96 10.27 -16.61
N ALA A 104 0.42 10.08 -17.82
CA ALA A 104 -0.87 10.63 -18.17
C ALA A 104 -1.96 9.90 -17.39
N ASP A 105 -2.91 10.66 -16.86
CA ASP A 105 -4.18 10.14 -16.37
C ASP A 105 -5.21 10.25 -17.49
N GLU A 106 -6.20 9.35 -17.54
CA GLU A 106 -7.22 9.31 -18.60
C GLU A 106 -7.98 10.64 -18.73
N ASN A 107 -8.08 11.39 -17.62
CA ASN A 107 -8.78 12.67 -17.54
C ASN A 107 -7.88 13.90 -17.76
N HIS A 108 -6.55 13.73 -17.78
CA HIS A 108 -5.59 14.84 -17.82
C HIS A 108 -4.44 14.54 -18.79
N PRO A 109 -4.50 15.05 -20.04
CA PRO A 109 -3.38 14.91 -20.97
C PRO A 109 -2.14 15.61 -20.40
N THR A 110 -1.03 14.89 -20.28
CA THR A 110 0.24 15.43 -19.80
C THR A 110 1.08 15.93 -20.97
N GLY A 111 1.69 17.11 -20.82
CA GLY A 111 2.49 17.77 -21.87
C GLY A 111 3.88 17.16 -22.10
N GLY A 112 4.15 15.95 -21.61
CA GLY A 112 5.46 15.27 -21.70
C GLY A 112 6.57 15.88 -20.83
N LEU A 113 6.32 17.00 -20.14
CA LEU A 113 7.23 17.65 -19.19
C LEU A 113 6.44 18.12 -17.97
N GLY A 114 7.00 17.93 -16.77
CA GLY A 114 6.31 18.18 -15.52
C GLY A 114 7.31 18.47 -14.41
N LYS A 115 6.85 19.24 -13.44
CA LYS A 115 7.62 19.56 -12.24
C LYS A 115 7.22 18.59 -11.13
N ILE A 116 8.22 18.00 -10.48
CA ILE A 116 8.05 17.14 -9.33
C ILE A 116 8.64 17.84 -8.13
N GLU A 117 7.87 17.86 -7.06
CA GLU A 117 8.32 18.24 -5.73
C GLU A 117 8.18 17.03 -4.81
N LEU A 118 9.30 16.59 -4.25
CA LEU A 118 9.36 15.58 -3.21
C LEU A 118 9.53 16.32 -1.90
N ALA A 119 8.59 16.19 -0.97
CA ALA A 119 8.65 16.87 0.31
C ALA A 119 8.43 15.87 1.45
N LEU A 120 9.15 16.08 2.54
CA LEU A 120 8.89 15.38 3.79
C LEU A 120 7.80 16.15 4.54
N GLU A 121 6.67 15.49 4.81
CA GLU A 121 5.57 16.07 5.59
C GLU A 121 5.32 15.25 6.85
N GLU A 122 4.90 15.94 7.91
CA GLU A 122 4.40 15.29 9.11
C GLU A 122 3.08 14.57 8.80
N ASP A 123 2.99 13.32 9.23
CA ASP A 123 1.77 12.54 9.11
C ASP A 123 0.82 12.89 10.26
N THR A 124 -0.19 13.70 9.95
CA THR A 124 -1.18 14.16 10.94
C THR A 124 -2.28 13.13 11.22
N ASP A 125 -2.30 12.01 10.49
CA ASP A 125 -3.31 10.96 10.63
C ASP A 125 -2.88 9.85 11.62
N ASP A 126 -1.61 9.77 12.01
CA ASP A 126 -1.09 8.81 12.99
C ASP A 126 -0.72 9.54 14.30
N ASP A 127 -1.03 8.91 15.45
CA ASP A 127 -0.71 9.47 16.78
C ASP A 127 0.81 9.42 17.09
N ARG A 128 1.60 8.84 16.18
CA ARG A 128 3.06 8.76 16.27
C ARG A 128 3.68 9.85 15.42
N GLU A 129 4.71 10.51 15.96
CA GLU A 129 5.58 11.41 15.20
C GLU A 129 6.21 10.64 14.03
N ASN A 130 5.53 10.68 12.88
CA ASN A 130 5.90 9.89 11.71
C ASN A 130 5.86 10.80 10.49
N TYR A 131 6.68 10.46 9.50
CA TYR A 131 6.83 11.25 8.30
C TYR A 131 6.29 10.50 7.10
N ARG A 132 5.66 11.25 6.21
CA ARG A 132 5.27 10.77 4.90
C ARG A 132 6.06 11.52 3.83
N LEU A 133 6.56 10.75 2.87
CA LEU A 133 7.13 11.30 1.65
C LEU A 133 5.99 11.65 0.71
N VAL A 134 5.81 12.95 0.45
CA VAL A 134 4.80 13.44 -0.47
C VAL A 134 5.45 13.78 -1.80
N ARG A 135 4.86 13.26 -2.88
CA ARG A 135 5.22 13.60 -4.25
C ARG A 135 4.12 14.46 -4.86
N ARG A 136 4.41 15.73 -5.09
CA ARG A 136 3.51 16.65 -5.80
C ARG A 136 3.94 16.77 -7.26
N VAL A 137 2.97 16.66 -8.17
CA VAL A 137 3.21 16.74 -9.61
C VAL A 137 2.48 17.94 -10.18
N THR A 138 3.21 18.80 -10.86
CA THR A 138 2.64 19.90 -11.64
C THR A 138 2.84 19.59 -13.13
N SER A 139 1.76 19.28 -13.84
CA SER A 139 1.79 18.97 -15.29
C SER A 139 1.63 20.21 -16.17
N ASN A 140 0.88 21.23 -15.70
CA ASN A 140 0.77 22.51 -16.39
C ASN A 140 1.76 23.51 -15.78
N LEU A 141 2.83 23.80 -16.51
CA LEU A 141 3.87 24.75 -16.10
C LEU A 141 3.61 26.18 -16.59
N LEU A 142 2.51 26.40 -17.32
CA LEU A 142 2.11 27.71 -17.79
C LEU A 142 1.13 28.36 -16.82
N PRO A 143 1.13 29.71 -16.72
CA PRO A 143 0.13 30.42 -15.96
C PRO A 143 -1.29 30.04 -16.43
N PRO A 144 -2.23 29.78 -15.50
CA PRO A 144 -3.60 29.47 -15.87
C PRO A 144 -4.20 30.66 -16.63
N ARG A 145 -4.83 30.38 -17.77
CA ARG A 145 -5.59 31.39 -18.52
C ARG A 145 -7.06 31.27 -18.13
N THR A 146 -7.62 32.34 -17.59
CA THR A 146 -9.08 32.47 -17.45
C THR A 146 -9.68 32.69 -18.83
N ILE A 147 -10.53 31.77 -19.27
CA ILE A 147 -11.33 31.96 -20.48
C ILE A 147 -12.50 32.83 -20.05
N GLU A 148 -12.52 34.11 -20.44
CA GLU A 148 -13.74 34.92 -20.36
C GLU A 148 -14.74 34.32 -21.35
N ALA A 149 -15.92 33.97 -20.83
CA ALA A 149 -17.01 33.34 -21.59
C ALA A 149 -17.79 34.34 -22.45
#